data_AF-A0A3P7M807-F1
#
_entry.id   AF-A0A3P7M807-F1
#
_cell.length_a   1.000
_cell.length_b   1.000
_cell.length_c   1.000
_cell.angle_alpha   90.00
_cell.angle_beta   90.00
_cell.angle_gamma   90.00
#
_symmetry.space_group_name_H-M   'P 1'
#
loop_
_entity.id
_entity.type
_entity.pdbx_description
1 polymer ?
#
loop_
_entity_poly.entity_id
_entity_poly.type
_entity_poly.pdbx_seq_one_letter_code
_entity_poly.pdbx_strand_id
1 'polypeptide(L)'
;MNLCSAYAEKKVSGDLCNRLCYRKDWNVLDIHEGNKIVIIIKDGGQEVVLKSQHASIDDFQHLDRRVNESDFFDAVLGTVNYNLRLGWPAHYKRHLIEILWPTYVRKQGGPLSDADRRSLWALLSQDEYITFRVLPLSRVTPKIIGSCGHFYQVEKLVAFHMKGYYMNLKAKILLHL
;
A
#
# COMPACT_ATOMS: atom_id res chain seq x y z
N MET A 1 11.75 -13.68 4.31
CA MET A 1 12.91 -12.75 4.22
C MET A 1 12.63 -11.41 4.94
N ASN A 2 13.62 -10.70 5.50
CA ASN A 2 13.44 -9.34 6.08
C ASN A 2 13.37 -8.27 4.97
N LEU A 3 12.45 -7.30 5.07
CA LEU A 3 12.19 -6.26 4.06
C LEU A 3 13.45 -5.51 3.60
N CYS A 4 14.31 -5.07 4.53
CA CYS A 4 15.48 -4.27 4.17
C CYS A 4 16.58 -5.09 3.52
N SER A 5 16.71 -6.37 3.88
CA SER A 5 17.61 -7.29 3.16
C SER A 5 17.11 -7.52 1.72
N ALA A 6 15.80 -7.73 1.56
CA ALA A 6 15.18 -7.87 0.24
C ALA A 6 15.40 -6.63 -0.64
N TYR A 7 15.33 -5.44 -0.05
CA TYR A 7 15.58 -4.17 -0.75
C TYR A 7 17.05 -4.04 -1.16
N ALA A 8 17.99 -4.34 -0.25
CA ALA A 8 19.42 -4.33 -0.54
C ALA A 8 19.80 -5.30 -1.67
N GLU A 9 19.11 -6.45 -1.74
CA GLU A 9 19.27 -7.46 -2.79
C GLU A 9 18.52 -7.14 -4.09
N LYS A 10 17.87 -5.97 -4.17
CA LYS A 10 17.05 -5.54 -5.32
C LYS A 10 15.93 -6.53 -5.67
N LYS A 11 15.39 -7.24 -4.68
CA LYS A 11 14.24 -8.14 -4.82
C LYS A 11 12.91 -7.40 -4.65
N VAL A 12 12.94 -6.26 -3.96
CA VAL A 12 11.80 -5.38 -3.73
C VAL A 12 12.21 -3.94 -3.97
N SER A 13 11.26 -3.08 -4.30
CA SER A 13 11.45 -1.63 -4.43
C SER A 13 10.27 -0.87 -3.85
N GLY A 14 10.35 0.47 -3.89
CA GLY A 14 9.34 1.38 -3.39
C GLY A 14 9.93 2.75 -3.10
N ASP A 15 9.08 3.78 -3.08
CA ASP A 15 9.48 5.16 -2.82
C ASP A 15 9.86 5.44 -1.37
N LEU A 16 9.46 4.55 -0.45
CA LEU A 16 9.77 4.63 0.97
C LEU A 16 10.99 3.78 1.37
N CYS A 17 11.42 2.84 0.52
CA CYS A 17 12.46 1.87 0.89
C CYS A 17 13.78 2.51 1.31
N ASN A 18 14.25 3.53 0.58
CA ASN A 18 15.51 4.18 0.90
C ASN A 18 15.46 4.85 2.29
N ARG A 19 14.33 5.49 2.62
CA ARG A 19 14.12 6.13 3.94
C ARG A 19 14.14 5.09 5.06
N LEU A 20 13.43 3.98 4.91
CA LEU A 20 13.35 2.94 5.95
C LEU A 20 14.64 2.14 6.11
N CYS A 21 15.33 1.83 5.02
CA CYS A 21 16.35 0.79 5.02
C CYS A 21 17.80 1.28 4.93
N TYR A 22 18.04 2.53 4.52
CA TYR A 22 19.40 3.03 4.32
C TYR A 22 20.12 3.27 5.66
N ARG A 23 19.57 4.12 6.54
CA ARG A 23 20.16 4.38 7.87
C ARG A 23 19.54 3.54 8.99
N LYS A 24 18.29 3.11 8.82
CA LYS A 24 17.50 2.42 9.86
C LYS A 24 17.47 3.16 11.20
N ASP A 25 17.40 4.49 11.14
CA ASP A 25 17.38 5.37 12.31
C ASP A 25 15.93 5.60 12.78
N TRP A 26 15.27 4.51 13.15
CA TRP A 26 13.90 4.50 13.63
C TRP A 26 13.74 3.52 14.78
N ASN A 27 12.76 3.80 15.64
CA ASN A 27 12.42 2.93 16.77
C ASN A 27 11.03 2.35 16.56
N VAL A 28 10.87 1.05 16.80
CA VAL A 28 9.54 0.45 16.84
C VAL A 28 8.82 0.93 18.10
N LEU A 29 7.66 1.53 17.92
CA LEU A 29 6.78 1.93 19.02
C LEU A 29 5.77 0.83 19.34
N ASP A 30 5.21 0.21 18.29
CA ASP A 30 4.19 -0.83 18.45
C ASP A 30 4.14 -1.76 17.22
N ILE A 31 3.69 -2.99 17.44
CA ILE A 31 3.40 -3.98 16.42
C ILE A 31 2.07 -4.65 16.76
N HIS A 32 1.11 -4.55 15.83
CA HIS A 32 -0.13 -5.31 15.89
C HIS A 32 -0.15 -6.38 14.83
N GLU A 33 -0.39 -7.61 15.26
CA GLU A 33 -0.52 -8.77 14.39
C GLU A 33 -1.90 -9.39 14.60
N GLY A 34 -2.78 -9.22 13.62
CA GLY A 34 -4.10 -9.84 13.58
C GLY A 34 -4.39 -10.27 12.16
N ASN A 35 -5.49 -9.77 11.59
CA ASN A 35 -5.79 -9.97 10.16
C ASN A 35 -4.81 -9.23 9.23
N LYS A 36 -4.04 -8.29 9.79
CA LYS A 36 -2.98 -7.53 9.14
C LYS A 36 -1.84 -7.30 10.12
N ILE A 37 -0.65 -7.05 9.57
CA ILE A 37 0.52 -6.54 10.26
C ILE A 37 0.47 -5.02 10.21
N VAL A 38 0.48 -4.38 11.38
CA VAL A 38 0.59 -2.93 11.52
C VAL A 38 1.80 -2.63 12.39
N ILE A 39 2.77 -1.91 11.84
CA ILE A 39 3.99 -1.52 12.54
C ILE A 39 3.97 -0.01 12.69
N ILE A 40 4.06 0.47 13.93
CA ILE A 40 4.20 1.89 14.22
C ILE A 40 5.65 2.13 14.59
N ILE A 41 6.33 2.96 13.81
CA ILE A 41 7.72 3.36 14.09
C ILE A 41 7.79 4.86 14.33
N LYS A 42 8.79 5.26 15.12
CA LYS A 42 9.24 6.64 15.25
C LYS A 42 10.48 6.82 14.40
N ASP A 43 10.33 7.54 13.30
CA ASP A 43 11.41 7.90 12.38
C ASP A 43 11.69 9.39 12.53
N GLY A 44 12.78 9.69 13.26
CA GLY A 44 13.04 11.03 13.79
C GLY A 44 11.92 11.52 14.72
N GLY A 45 11.34 12.68 14.40
CA GLY A 45 10.23 13.28 15.16
C GLY A 45 8.83 12.85 14.71
N GLN A 46 8.72 12.01 13.68
CA GLN A 46 7.44 11.63 13.07
C GLN A 46 7.08 10.18 13.38
N GLU A 47 5.81 9.95 13.71
CA GLU A 47 5.26 8.60 13.74
C GLU A 47 4.87 8.15 12.34
N VAL A 48 5.28 6.95 11.98
CA VAL A 48 5.05 6.32 10.69
C VAL A 48 4.29 5.02 10.93
N VAL A 49 3.14 4.88 10.25
CA VAL A 49 2.29 3.68 10.33
C VAL A 49 2.45 2.88 9.05
N LEU A 50 3.10 1.72 9.16
CA LEU A 50 3.28 0.76 8.08
C LEU A 50 2.26 -0.36 8.20
N LYS A 51 1.68 -0.76 7.09
CA LYS A 51 0.69 -1.84 7.03
C LYS A 51 1.05 -2.85 5.96
N SER A 52 0.75 -4.12 6.24
CA SER A 52 0.71 -5.17 5.25
C SER A 52 -0.21 -6.31 5.69
N GLN A 53 -0.72 -7.11 4.75
CA GLN A 53 -1.48 -8.32 5.07
C GLN A 53 -0.61 -9.44 5.64
N HIS A 54 0.62 -9.59 5.15
CA HIS A 54 1.56 -10.60 5.61
C HIS A 54 2.85 -9.97 6.11
N ALA A 55 3.53 -10.66 7.04
CA ALA A 55 4.81 -10.18 7.57
C ALA A 55 5.92 -10.29 6.52
N SER A 56 5.91 -11.35 5.70
CA SER A 56 6.89 -11.54 4.64
C SER A 56 6.34 -11.29 3.26
N ILE A 57 7.17 -10.75 2.37
CA ILE A 57 6.81 -10.61 0.96
C ILE A 57 6.59 -12.00 0.32
N ASP A 58 7.34 -13.00 0.77
CA ASP A 58 7.33 -14.37 0.23
C ASP A 58 5.96 -15.07 0.44
N ASP A 59 5.13 -14.57 1.36
CA ASP A 59 3.78 -15.07 1.62
C ASP A 59 2.75 -14.61 0.56
N PHE A 60 3.10 -13.62 -0.25
CA PHE A 60 2.29 -13.18 -1.38
C PHE A 60 2.57 -14.03 -2.63
N GLN A 61 1.57 -14.14 -3.49
CA GLN A 61 1.71 -14.83 -4.77
C GLN A 61 2.89 -14.27 -5.58
N HIS A 62 3.69 -15.18 -6.12
CA HIS A 62 4.82 -14.82 -6.97
C HIS A 62 4.34 -14.55 -8.40
N LEU A 63 4.82 -13.47 -8.98
CA LEU A 63 4.63 -13.18 -10.41
C LEU A 63 5.64 -14.01 -11.22
N ASP A 64 5.19 -14.64 -12.30
CA ASP A 64 6.12 -15.20 -13.28
C ASP A 64 6.93 -14.06 -13.93
N ARG A 65 8.25 -14.12 -13.79
CA ARG A 65 9.19 -13.10 -14.30
C ARG A 65 9.16 -13.00 -15.83
N ARG A 66 8.65 -14.01 -16.53
CA ARG A 66 8.55 -14.06 -17.99
C ARG A 66 7.39 -13.25 -18.55
N VAL A 67 6.45 -12.82 -17.70
CA VAL A 67 5.33 -11.97 -18.11
C VAL A 67 5.87 -10.65 -18.65
N ASN A 68 5.48 -10.27 -19.86
CA ASN A 68 5.90 -8.99 -20.45
C ASN A 68 5.21 -7.80 -19.74
N GLU A 69 5.66 -6.57 -20.00
CA GLU A 69 5.11 -5.41 -19.30
C GLU A 69 3.64 -5.14 -19.64
N SER A 70 3.22 -5.38 -20.89
CA SER A 70 1.83 -5.13 -21.30
C SER A 70 0.87 -6.06 -20.56
N ASP A 71 1.17 -7.36 -20.54
CA ASP A 71 0.36 -8.37 -19.86
C ASP A 71 0.33 -8.12 -18.35
N PHE A 72 1.45 -7.67 -17.77
CA PHE A 72 1.47 -7.23 -16.37
C PHE A 72 0.53 -6.04 -16.14
N PHE A 73 0.53 -5.02 -17.01
CA PHE A 73 -0.38 -3.87 -16.86
C PHE A 73 -1.85 -4.28 -17.04
N ASP A 74 -2.13 -5.22 -17.94
CA ASP A 74 -3.49 -5.75 -18.14
C ASP A 74 -3.97 -6.54 -16.92
N ALA A 75 -3.08 -7.31 -16.28
CA ALA A 75 -3.37 -7.98 -15.01
C ALA A 75 -3.63 -6.97 -13.87
N VAL A 76 -2.82 -5.91 -13.75
CA VAL A 76 -3.03 -4.84 -12.77
C VAL A 76 -4.40 -4.17 -12.96
N LEU A 77 -4.74 -3.83 -14.21
CA LEU A 77 -6.03 -3.26 -14.55
C LEU A 77 -7.18 -4.20 -14.18
N GLY A 78 -7.03 -5.50 -14.48
CA GLY A 78 -7.98 -6.55 -14.11
C GLY A 78 -8.21 -6.61 -12.61
N THR A 79 -7.14 -6.61 -11.81
CA THR A 79 -7.21 -6.64 -10.33
C THR A 79 -7.91 -5.41 -9.77
N VAL A 80 -7.61 -4.21 -10.28
CA VAL A 80 -8.26 -2.97 -9.83
C VAL A 80 -9.75 -2.95 -10.19
N ASN A 81 -10.09 -3.33 -11.42
CA ASN A 81 -11.49 -3.40 -11.86
C ASN A 81 -12.26 -4.48 -11.11
N TYR A 82 -11.62 -5.60 -10.77
CA TYR A 82 -12.22 -6.62 -9.94
C TYR A 82 -12.53 -6.09 -8.54
N ASN A 83 -11.59 -5.38 -7.93
CA ASN A 83 -11.74 -4.88 -6.56
C ASN A 83 -12.74 -3.73 -6.44
N LEU A 84 -12.63 -2.73 -7.31
CA LEU A 84 -13.38 -1.48 -7.16
C LEU A 84 -14.64 -1.39 -8.02
N ARG A 85 -14.80 -2.29 -9.01
CA ARG A 85 -15.93 -2.29 -9.96
C ARG A 85 -16.15 -0.95 -10.69
N LEU A 86 -15.07 -0.16 -10.87
CA LEU A 86 -15.15 1.17 -11.50
C LEU A 86 -15.12 1.14 -13.03
N GLY A 87 -14.73 0.02 -13.65
CA GLY A 87 -14.70 -0.11 -15.10
C GLY A 87 -13.66 0.79 -15.77
N TRP A 88 -12.45 0.87 -15.22
CA TRP A 88 -11.36 1.69 -15.73
C TRP A 88 -11.04 1.32 -17.20
N PRO A 89 -11.00 2.29 -18.14
CA PRO A 89 -10.77 1.99 -19.55
C PRO A 89 -9.34 1.51 -19.82
N ALA A 90 -9.20 0.51 -20.70
CA ALA A 90 -7.91 -0.10 -21.02
C ALA A 90 -6.85 0.89 -21.54
N HIS A 91 -7.26 1.91 -22.30
CA HIS A 91 -6.35 2.92 -22.83
C HIS A 91 -5.77 3.84 -21.74
N TYR A 92 -6.36 3.89 -20.55
CA TYR A 92 -5.82 4.61 -19.38
C TYR A 92 -4.99 3.72 -18.45
N LYS A 93 -4.61 2.50 -18.85
CA LYS A 93 -3.83 1.59 -18.01
C LYS A 93 -2.53 2.20 -17.51
N ARG A 94 -1.80 2.95 -18.35
CA ARG A 94 -0.57 3.63 -17.95
C ARG A 94 -0.81 4.63 -16.81
N HIS A 95 -1.85 5.44 -16.93
CA HIS A 95 -2.20 6.42 -15.89
C HIS A 95 -2.59 5.72 -14.58
N LEU A 96 -3.30 4.59 -14.65
CA LEU A 96 -3.59 3.78 -13.48
C LEU A 96 -2.30 3.27 -12.81
N ILE A 97 -1.30 2.80 -13.57
CA ILE A 97 0.01 2.41 -13.03
C ILE A 97 0.72 3.59 -12.35
N GLU A 98 0.64 4.80 -12.90
CA GLU A 98 1.21 6.01 -12.27
C GLU A 98 0.55 6.32 -10.92
N ILE A 99 -0.77 6.14 -10.83
CA ILE A 99 -1.54 6.28 -9.58
C ILE A 99 -1.15 5.19 -8.58
N LEU A 100 -0.98 3.94 -9.02
CA LEU A 100 -0.68 2.84 -8.12
C LEU A 100 0.80 2.83 -7.68
N TRP A 101 1.73 3.16 -8.58
CA TRP A 101 3.16 3.03 -8.37
C TRP A 101 3.92 4.33 -8.71
N PRO A 102 4.03 5.30 -7.79
CA PRO A 102 4.71 6.59 -8.03
C PRO A 102 6.15 6.47 -8.52
N THR A 103 6.83 5.38 -8.17
CA THR A 103 8.17 5.09 -8.66
C THR A 103 8.22 4.98 -10.18
N TYR A 104 7.12 4.56 -10.84
CA TYR A 104 7.01 4.53 -12.29
C TYR A 104 7.09 5.93 -12.92
N VAL A 105 6.40 6.91 -12.33
CA VAL A 105 6.45 8.32 -12.79
C VAL A 105 7.90 8.85 -12.77
N ARG A 106 8.65 8.54 -11.69
CA ARG A 106 10.04 8.97 -11.54
C ARG A 106 10.98 8.33 -12.56
N LYS A 107 10.60 7.22 -13.18
CA LYS A 107 11.39 6.55 -14.23
C LYS A 107 11.20 7.15 -15.62
N GLN A 108 10.37 8.19 -15.78
CA GLN A 108 10.16 8.90 -17.04
C GLN A 108 9.86 7.97 -18.24
N GLY A 109 9.07 6.91 -18.00
CA GLY A 109 8.67 5.95 -19.05
C GLY A 109 9.62 4.78 -19.28
N GLY A 110 10.68 4.62 -18.46
CA GLY A 110 11.48 3.40 -18.43
C GLY A 110 10.69 2.19 -17.89
N PRO A 111 11.07 0.95 -18.25
CA PRO A 111 10.35 -0.25 -17.83
C PRO A 111 10.41 -0.49 -16.31
N LEU A 112 9.39 -1.16 -15.80
CA LEU A 112 9.38 -1.67 -14.43
C LEU A 112 10.43 -2.78 -14.27
N SER A 113 11.23 -2.70 -13.21
CA SER A 113 12.13 -3.80 -12.85
C SER A 113 11.35 -4.96 -12.23
N ASP A 114 11.98 -6.12 -12.12
CA ASP A 114 11.38 -7.26 -11.40
C ASP A 114 10.99 -6.91 -9.97
N ALA A 115 11.81 -6.09 -9.29
CA ALA A 115 11.52 -5.57 -7.95
C ALA A 115 10.26 -4.69 -7.92
N ASP A 116 10.09 -3.82 -8.92
CA ASP A 116 8.89 -2.99 -9.03
C ASP A 116 7.64 -3.83 -9.22
N ARG A 117 7.70 -4.80 -10.14
CA ARG A 117 6.58 -5.70 -10.41
C ARG A 117 6.25 -6.55 -9.18
N ARG A 118 7.28 -7.06 -8.49
CA ARG A 118 7.10 -7.87 -7.27
C ARG A 118 6.46 -7.09 -6.13
N SER A 119 6.93 -5.88 -5.87
CA SER A 119 6.36 -4.99 -4.85
C SER A 119 4.95 -4.58 -5.19
N LEU A 120 4.72 -4.10 -6.42
CA LEU A 120 3.41 -3.64 -6.86
C LEU A 120 2.39 -4.79 -6.83
N TRP A 121 2.75 -5.99 -7.28
CA TRP A 121 1.85 -7.15 -7.23
C TRP A 121 1.47 -7.54 -5.80
N ALA A 122 2.43 -7.50 -4.85
CA ALA A 122 2.15 -7.76 -3.45
C ALA A 122 1.22 -6.71 -2.81
N LEU A 123 1.37 -5.44 -3.21
CA LEU A 123 0.50 -4.37 -2.75
C LEU A 123 -0.91 -4.48 -3.34
N LEU A 124 -1.02 -4.84 -4.62
CA LEU A 124 -2.30 -5.07 -5.30
C LEU A 124 -3.03 -6.34 -4.84
N SER A 125 -2.35 -7.24 -4.13
CA SER A 125 -3.00 -8.37 -3.47
C SER A 125 -3.77 -7.95 -2.21
N GLN A 126 -3.70 -6.67 -1.83
CA GLN A 126 -4.29 -6.12 -0.61
C GLN A 126 -5.35 -5.07 -0.98
N ASP A 127 -6.63 -5.42 -0.90
CA ASP A 127 -7.75 -4.58 -1.35
C ASP A 127 -7.71 -3.17 -0.74
N GLU A 128 -7.34 -3.04 0.54
CA GLU A 128 -7.21 -1.75 1.23
C GLU A 128 -6.20 -0.82 0.53
N TYR A 129 -5.09 -1.35 0.03
CA TYR A 129 -4.10 -0.56 -0.68
C TYR A 129 -4.69 -0.01 -1.98
N ILE A 130 -5.40 -0.85 -2.75
CA ILE A 130 -6.07 -0.43 -3.99
C ILE A 130 -7.07 0.69 -3.69
N THR A 131 -7.93 0.48 -2.70
CA THR A 131 -8.93 1.48 -2.27
C THR A 131 -8.25 2.80 -1.88
N PHE A 132 -7.20 2.77 -1.06
CA PHE A 132 -6.56 3.98 -0.56
C PHE A 132 -5.75 4.72 -1.64
N ARG A 133 -5.20 4.02 -2.64
CA ARG A 133 -4.51 4.64 -3.78
C ARG A 133 -5.47 5.25 -4.79
N VAL A 134 -6.59 4.58 -5.08
CA VAL A 134 -7.49 4.97 -6.19
C VAL A 134 -8.61 5.90 -5.75
N LEU A 135 -9.07 5.84 -4.50
CA LEU A 135 -10.22 6.63 -4.00
C LEU A 135 -9.91 7.84 -3.08
N PRO A 136 -8.72 8.50 -3.11
CA PRO A 136 -8.43 9.59 -2.19
C PRO A 136 -9.35 10.82 -2.36
N LEU A 137 -10.01 10.97 -3.53
CA LEU A 137 -10.97 12.05 -3.76
C LEU A 137 -12.23 11.95 -2.89
N SER A 138 -12.54 10.74 -2.38
CA SER A 138 -13.67 10.53 -1.48
C SER A 138 -13.48 11.19 -0.11
N ARG A 139 -12.24 11.54 0.26
CA ARG A 139 -11.83 12.02 1.59
C ARG A 139 -12.20 11.11 2.76
N VAL A 140 -12.68 9.88 2.51
CA VAL A 140 -13.02 8.90 3.54
C VAL A 140 -11.94 7.84 3.74
N THR A 141 -10.98 7.73 2.82
CA THR A 141 -9.86 6.82 2.92
C THR A 141 -8.58 7.56 3.33
N PRO A 142 -7.77 7.02 4.25
CA PRO A 142 -6.42 7.51 4.52
C PRO A 142 -5.59 7.59 3.23
N LYS A 143 -4.78 8.63 3.10
CA LYS A 143 -3.80 8.75 2.02
C LYS A 143 -2.64 7.78 2.23
N ILE A 144 -2.19 7.16 1.15
CA ILE A 144 -0.92 6.43 1.10
C ILE A 144 0.21 7.44 0.90
N ILE A 145 1.14 7.49 1.86
CA ILE A 145 2.31 8.37 1.81
C ILE A 145 3.41 7.75 0.94
N GLY A 146 3.59 6.44 1.02
CA GLY A 146 4.62 5.71 0.29
C GLY A 146 4.54 4.21 0.53
N SER A 147 5.46 3.46 -0.05
CA SER A 147 5.52 2.00 0.03
C SER A 147 6.93 1.46 -0.08
N CYS A 148 7.16 0.30 0.52
CA CYS A 148 8.38 -0.49 0.34
C CYS A 148 8.05 -1.98 0.35
N GLY A 149 8.33 -2.68 -0.75
CA GLY A 149 7.92 -4.07 -0.89
C GLY A 149 6.40 -4.23 -0.78
N HIS A 150 5.97 -5.10 0.11
CA HIS A 150 4.57 -5.38 0.44
C HIS A 150 4.00 -4.46 1.52
N PHE A 151 4.83 -3.61 2.14
CA PHE A 151 4.38 -2.64 3.15
C PHE A 151 4.03 -1.30 2.50
N TYR A 152 2.94 -0.70 2.96
CA TYR A 152 2.56 0.67 2.61
C TYR A 152 2.40 1.53 3.86
N GLN A 153 2.82 2.79 3.74
CA GLN A 153 2.63 3.81 4.76
C GLN A 153 1.32 4.54 4.52
N VAL A 154 0.51 4.66 5.57
CA VAL A 154 -0.68 5.53 5.57
C VAL A 154 -0.41 6.80 6.36
N GLU A 155 -1.17 7.86 6.06
CA GLU A 155 -1.21 9.03 6.94
C GLU A 155 -1.70 8.64 8.33
N LYS A 156 -1.10 9.25 9.36
CA LYS A 156 -1.55 9.07 10.74
C LYS A 156 -2.91 9.75 10.87
N LEU A 157 -3.94 8.95 11.12
CA LEU A 157 -5.23 9.49 11.50
C LEU A 157 -5.22 9.76 13.01
N VAL A 158 -5.59 10.97 13.39
CA VAL A 158 -5.98 11.23 14.77
C VAL A 158 -7.32 10.54 14.95
N ALA A 159 -7.42 9.65 15.94
CA ALA A 159 -8.71 9.12 16.33
C ALA A 159 -9.64 10.32 16.52
N PHE A 160 -10.73 10.37 15.75
CA PHE A 160 -11.79 11.30 16.08
C PHE A 160 -12.19 10.95 17.51
N HIS A 161 -11.80 11.79 18.47
CA HIS A 161 -12.45 11.82 19.76
C HIS A 161 -13.90 12.15 19.39
N MET A 162 -14.73 11.12 19.24
CA MET A 162 -16.15 11.28 19.00
C MET A 162 -16.63 12.10 20.19
N LYS A 163 -16.85 13.41 19.98
CA LYS A 163 -17.53 14.26 20.96
C LYS A 163 -18.77 13.47 21.39
N GLY A 164 -19.05 13.39 22.69
CA GLY A 164 -20.07 12.49 23.27
C GLY A 164 -21.43 12.48 22.56
N TYR A 165 -21.75 13.56 21.84
CA TYR A 165 -22.85 13.65 20.88
C TYR A 165 -22.98 12.46 19.91
N TYR A 166 -21.90 11.95 19.32
CA TYR A 166 -21.99 10.85 18.34
C TYR A 166 -22.06 9.44 18.97
N MET A 167 -21.54 9.27 20.19
CA MET A 167 -21.72 8.01 20.94
C MET A 167 -23.19 7.78 21.29
N ASN A 168 -23.92 8.86 21.59
CA ASN A 168 -25.37 8.81 21.81
C ASN A 168 -26.15 8.44 20.54
N LEU A 169 -25.65 8.81 19.35
CA LEU A 169 -26.27 8.45 18.08
C LEU A 169 -26.07 6.96 17.77
N LYS A 170 -24.88 6.41 18.03
CA LYS A 170 -24.59 4.97 17.85
C LYS A 170 -25.44 4.11 18.80
N ALA A 171 -25.63 4.55 20.05
CA ALA A 171 -26.51 3.88 21.01
C ALA A 171 -27.98 3.90 20.58
N LYS A 172 -28.45 5.01 19.97
CA LYS A 172 -29.83 5.12 19.46
C LYS A 172 -30.10 4.26 18.22
N ILE A 173 -29.12 4.09 17.32
CA ILE A 173 -29.28 3.24 16.13
C ILE A 173 -29.35 1.76 16.53
N LEU A 174 -28.56 1.32 17.51
CA LEU A 174 -28.59 -0.05 18.03
C LEU A 174 -29.85 -0.38 18.83
N LEU A 175 -30.60 0.63 19.30
CA LEU A 175 -31.91 0.45 19.94
C LEU A 175 -33.06 0.27 18.94
N HIS A 176 -32.80 0.46 17.64
CA HIS A 176 -33.80 0.37 16.56
C HIS A 176 -33.52 -0.75 15.54
N LEU A 177 -32.58 -1.64 15.86
CA LEU A 177 -32.38 -2.95 15.22
C LEU A 177 -32.78 -4.05 16.20
#